data_AF-A0A1I0YA05-F1
#
_entry.id   AF-A0A1I0YA05-F1
#
_cell.length_a   1.000
_cell.length_b   1.000
_cell.length_c   1.000
_cell.angle_alpha   90.00
_cell.angle_beta   90.00
_cell.angle_gamma   90.00
#
_symmetry.space_group_name_H-M   'P 1'
#
loop_
_entity.id
_entity.type
_entity.pdbx_description
1 polymer ?
#
loop_
_entity_poly.entity_id
_entity_poly.type
_entity_poly.pdbx_seq_one_letter_code
_entity_poly.pdbx_strand_id
1 'polypeptide(L)'
;MLEFKYDTQLLIEGKDLDEDRIYDYILNNFKGDCLLAVGDEEFIKIHFHTNEPWRILEYCAGLGEIYDIVVEDMDRQSRGLQG
;
A
#
# COMPACT_ATOMS: atom_id res chain seq x y z
N MET A 1 -9.89 -17.48 7.49
CA MET A 1 -8.77 -16.69 8.04
C MET A 1 -8.14 -15.96 6.87
N LEU A 2 -7.97 -14.65 6.95
CA LEU A 2 -7.33 -13.88 5.87
C LEU A 2 -5.87 -14.31 5.73
N GLU A 3 -5.40 -14.51 4.50
CA GLU A 3 -3.99 -14.83 4.23
C GLU A 3 -3.09 -13.61 4.52
N PHE A 4 -3.57 -12.42 4.16
CA PHE A 4 -2.94 -11.13 4.43
C PHE A 4 -3.83 -10.29 5.34
N LYS A 5 -3.29 -9.88 6.49
CA LYS A 5 -4.08 -9.36 7.60
C LYS A 5 -4.26 -7.85 7.57
N TYR A 6 -3.24 -7.13 7.08
CA TYR A 6 -3.21 -5.67 7.14
C TYR A 6 -3.57 -5.08 5.80
N ASP A 7 -4.58 -4.20 5.80
CA ASP A 7 -4.79 -3.28 4.70
C ASP A 7 -3.86 -2.08 4.86
N THR A 8 -3.02 -1.83 3.86
CA THR A 8 -2.06 -0.73 3.82
C THR A 8 -2.45 0.22 2.73
N GLN A 9 -2.85 1.43 3.11
CA GLN A 9 -3.22 2.49 2.19
C GLN A 9 -2.34 3.73 2.44
N LEU A 10 -1.94 4.39 1.37
CA LEU A 10 -1.23 5.66 1.46
C LEU A 10 -1.30 6.43 0.14
N LEU A 11 -1.01 7.71 0.21
CA LEU A 11 -0.74 8.57 -0.94
C LEU A 11 0.76 8.82 -1.07
N ILE A 12 1.23 8.93 -2.30
CA ILE A 12 2.58 9.34 -2.69
C ILE A 12 2.44 10.63 -3.51
N GLU A 13 3.09 11.71 -3.08
CA GLU A 13 3.31 12.91 -3.88
C GLU A 13 4.76 12.95 -4.34
N GLY A 14 4.99 13.15 -5.64
CA GLY A 14 6.32 13.05 -6.24
C GLY A 14 6.42 13.75 -7.59
N LYS A 15 7.46 13.38 -8.34
CA LYS A 15 7.67 13.82 -9.73
C LYS A 15 8.04 12.62 -10.57
N ASP A 16 7.54 12.58 -11.80
CA ASP A 16 7.80 11.51 -12.76
C ASP A 16 7.41 10.12 -12.20
N LEU A 17 6.33 10.06 -11.41
CA LEU A 17 5.77 8.80 -10.94
C LEU A 17 5.21 7.99 -12.11
N ASP A 18 5.34 6.66 -12.03
CA ASP A 18 4.91 5.73 -13.07
C ASP A 18 4.08 4.63 -12.41
N GLU A 19 2.76 4.70 -12.60
CA GLU A 19 1.77 3.78 -12.03
C GLU A 19 2.09 2.32 -12.34
N ASP A 20 2.36 2.02 -13.62
CA ASP A 20 2.63 0.66 -14.08
C ASP A 20 3.92 0.11 -13.44
N ARG A 21 4.97 0.93 -13.35
CA ARG A 21 6.23 0.50 -12.71
C ARG A 21 6.07 0.24 -11.22
N ILE A 22 5.31 1.07 -10.52
CA ILE A 22 5.07 0.93 -9.09
C ILE A 22 4.21 -0.31 -8.83
N TYR A 23 3.16 -0.51 -9.65
CA TYR A 23 2.32 -1.70 -9.61
C TYR A 23 3.15 -2.97 -9.79
N ASP A 24 3.93 -3.04 -10.87
CA ASP A 24 4.77 -4.20 -11.19
C ASP A 24 5.83 -4.44 -10.11
N TYR A 25 6.45 -3.38 -9.59
CA TYR A 25 7.44 -3.53 -8.52
C TYR A 25 6.80 -4.14 -7.27
N ILE A 26 5.64 -3.65 -6.84
CA ILE A 26 4.99 -4.16 -5.64
C ILE A 26 4.60 -5.63 -5.82
N LEU A 27 3.96 -5.96 -6.95
CA LEU A 27 3.49 -7.31 -7.25
C LEU A 27 4.63 -8.33 -7.34
N ASN A 28 5.81 -7.93 -7.82
CA ASN A 28 6.95 -8.83 -7.97
C ASN A 28 7.83 -8.95 -6.71
N ASN A 29 7.82 -7.95 -5.82
CA ASN A 29 8.76 -7.90 -4.69
C ASN A 29 8.12 -8.12 -3.32
N PHE A 30 6.81 -7.95 -3.19
CA PHE A 30 6.11 -8.09 -1.91
C PHE A 30 5.05 -9.20 -1.95
N LYS A 31 4.84 -9.82 -0.80
CA LYS A 31 3.77 -10.81 -0.63
C LYS A 31 2.50 -10.11 -0.18
N GLY A 32 1.44 -10.29 -0.94
CA GLY A 32 0.15 -9.70 -0.64
C GLY A 32 -0.88 -9.97 -1.73
N ASP A 33 -2.05 -9.38 -1.56
CA ASP A 33 -3.12 -9.39 -2.54
C ASP A 33 -3.82 -8.02 -2.63
N CYS A 34 -4.80 -7.92 -3.54
CA CYS A 34 -5.64 -6.74 -3.73
C CYS A 34 -4.86 -5.44 -3.99
N LEU A 35 -3.76 -5.50 -4.76
CA LEU A 35 -3.01 -4.32 -5.14
C LEU A 35 -3.84 -3.37 -6.02
N LEU A 36 -3.95 -2.12 -5.57
CA LEU A 36 -4.26 -0.97 -6.40
C LEU A 36 -3.09 0.01 -6.30
N ALA A 37 -2.54 0.40 -7.44
CA ALA A 37 -1.68 1.56 -7.58
C ALA A 37 -2.33 2.40 -8.68
N VAL A 38 -2.88 3.56 -8.35
CA VAL A 38 -3.65 4.38 -9.30
C VAL A 38 -3.30 5.85 -9.13
N GLY A 39 -3.14 6.58 -10.24
CA GLY A 39 -2.82 8.00 -10.18
C GLY A 39 -2.23 8.57 -11.47
N ASP A 40 -1.33 9.52 -11.31
CA ASP A 40 -0.59 10.18 -12.39
C ASP A 40 0.88 10.41 -11.99
N GLU A 41 1.59 11.23 -12.75
CA GLU A 41 3.02 11.50 -12.57
C GLU A 41 3.34 12.34 -11.32
N GLU A 42 2.34 12.97 -10.70
CA GLU A 42 2.48 13.79 -9.50
C GLU A 42 1.93 13.09 -8.25
N PHE A 43 0.84 12.32 -8.39
CA PHE A 43 0.15 11.69 -7.26
C PHE A 43 -0.22 10.23 -7.54
N ILE A 44 0.13 9.31 -6.63
CA ILE A 44 -0.32 7.92 -6.69
C ILE A 44 -0.94 7.48 -5.36
N LYS A 45 -2.10 6.83 -5.44
CA LYS A 45 -2.72 6.13 -4.32
C LYS A 45 -2.35 4.64 -4.36
N ILE A 46 -1.92 4.12 -3.22
CA ILE A 46 -1.65 2.70 -3.00
C ILE A 46 -2.71 2.11 -2.08
N HIS A 47 -3.19 0.92 -2.43
CA HIS A 47 -3.95 0.00 -1.57
C HIS A 47 -3.32 -1.38 -1.72
N PHE A 48 -2.92 -2.01 -0.63
CA PHE A 48 -2.37 -3.36 -0.70
C PHE A 48 -2.57 -4.12 0.61
N HIS A 49 -3.04 -5.36 0.51
CA HIS A 49 -3.10 -6.22 1.68
C HIS A 49 -1.80 -6.99 1.83
N THR A 50 -1.16 -6.88 3.01
CA THR A 50 0.07 -7.61 3.29
C THR A 50 0.18 -7.95 4.78
N ASN A 51 1.15 -8.79 5.14
CA ASN A 51 1.55 -9.02 6.52
C ASN A 51 2.78 -8.18 6.92
N GLU A 52 3.36 -7.43 5.97
CA GLU A 52 4.57 -6.61 6.17
C GLU A 52 4.34 -5.14 5.73
N PRO A 53 3.36 -4.41 6.31
CA PRO A 53 3.00 -3.06 5.89
C PRO A 53 4.20 -2.09 5.87
N TRP A 54 5.14 -2.24 6.80
CA TRP A 54 6.35 -1.41 6.89
C TRP A 54 7.21 -1.45 5.62
N ARG A 55 7.21 -2.54 4.85
CA ARG A 55 7.98 -2.62 3.59
C ARG A 55 7.34 -1.80 2.48
N ILE A 56 6.02 -1.72 2.45
CA ILE A 56 5.29 -0.88 1.49
C ILE A 56 5.56 0.59 1.81
N LEU A 57 5.50 0.96 3.09
CA LEU A 57 5.83 2.33 3.53
C LEU A 57 7.27 2.70 3.20
N GLU A 58 8.23 1.81 3.46
CA GLU A 58 9.65 2.03 3.14
C GLU A 58 9.87 2.23 1.63
N TYR A 59 9.28 1.39 0.79
CA TYR A 59 9.38 1.51 -0.66
C TYR A 59 8.79 2.83 -1.15
N CYS A 60 7.56 3.16 -0.74
CA CYS A 60 6.87 4.36 -1.20
C CYS A 60 7.56 5.65 -0.74
N ALA A 61 8.10 5.67 0.48
CA ALA A 61 8.91 6.79 0.98
C ALA A 61 10.21 7.00 0.19
N GLY A 62 10.67 5.99 -0.56
CA GLY A 62 11.79 6.10 -1.48
C GLY A 62 11.43 6.76 -2.83
N LEU A 63 10.15 6.90 -3.15
CA LEU A 63 9.65 7.45 -4.41
C LEU A 63 9.24 8.92 -4.30
N GLY A 64 8.76 9.34 -3.13
CA GLY A 64 8.24 10.68 -2.90
C GLY A 64 7.84 10.93 -1.44
N GLU A 65 7.14 12.03 -1.20
CA GLU A 65 6.53 12.30 0.10
C GLU A 65 5.29 11.42 0.29
N ILE A 66 5.20 10.72 1.42
CA ILE A 66 4.05 9.86 1.74
C ILE A 66 3.17 10.51 2.81
N TYR A 67 1.86 10.43 2.62
CA TYR A 67 0.87 11.01 3.53
C TYR A 67 -0.46 10.26 3.45
N ASP A 68 -1.39 10.62 4.34
CA ASP A 68 -2.69 9.94 4.51
C ASP A 68 -2.54 8.42 4.67
N ILE A 69 -1.60 8.02 5.53
CA ILE A 69 -1.21 6.62 5.73
C ILE A 69 -2.19 5.93 6.67
N VAL A 70 -2.75 4.82 6.23
CA VAL A 70 -3.65 3.95 6.98
C VAL A 70 -3.09 2.53 6.98
N VAL A 71 -2.98 1.94 8.17
CA VAL A 71 -2.64 0.52 8.35
C VAL A 71 -3.66 -0.08 9.29
N GLU A 72 -4.53 -0.95 8.77
CA GLU A 72 -5.66 -1.50 9.53
C GLU A 72 -5.62 -3.03 9.59
N ASP A 73 -5.86 -3.58 10.77
CA ASP A 73 -5.99 -5.02 10.99
C ASP A 73 -7.39 -5.51 10.63
N MET A 74 -7.54 -6.02 9.40
CA MET A 74 -8.83 -6.47 8.84
C MET A 74 -9.45 -7.63 9.65
N ASP A 75 -8.63 -8.48 10.28
CA ASP A 75 -9.12 -9.57 11.13
C ASP A 75 -9.72 -9.04 12.44
N ARG A 76 -9.13 -7.98 13.02
CA ARG A 76 -9.73 -7.28 14.18
C ARG A 76 -11.02 -6.60 13.79
N GLN A 77 -11.05 -5.88 12.66
CA GLN A 77 -12.26 -5.23 12.16
C GLN A 77 -13.39 -6.24 11.92
N SER A 78 -13.11 -7.39 11.33
CA SER A 78 -14.11 -8.46 11.12
C SER A 78 -14.72 -9.01 12.42
N ARG A 79 -14.01 -8.84 13.54
CA ARG A 79 -14.45 -9.22 14.89
C ARG A 79 -15.09 -8.05 15.66
N GLY A 80 -15.32 -6.91 14.99
CA GLY A 80 -15.88 -5.70 15.59
C GLY A 80 -14.95 -4.98 16.57
N LEU A 81 -13.65 -5.27 16.50
CA LEU A 81 -12.63 -4.58 17.29
C LEU A 81 -12.07 -3.41 16.47
N GLN A 82 -11.54 -2.40 17.17
CA GLN A 82 -10.70 -1.41 16.53
C GLN A 82 -9.47 -2.13 15.97
N GLY A 83 -9.37 -2.12 14.64
CA GLY A 83 -8.26 -2.65 13.85
C GLY A 83 -7.37 -1.55 13.34
#